data_AF-A0A920N6S9-F1
#
_entry.id   AF-A0A920N6S9-F1
#
_cell.length_a   1.000
_cell.length_b   1.000
_cell.length_c   1.000
_cell.angle_alpha   90.00
_cell.angle_beta   90.00
_cell.angle_gamma   90.00
#
_symmetry.space_group_name_H-M   'P 1'
#
loop_
_entity.id
_entity.type
_entity.pdbx_description
1 polymer ?
#
loop_
_entity_poly.entity_id
_entity_poly.type
_entity_poly.pdbx_seq_one_letter_code
_entity_poly.pdbx_strand_id
1 'polypeptide(L)'
;MFLNGGAAFDLKTGLGIIQLEATGCPVLADGLAYTSGKRVTAIDVDHPEVSSTVNKKGVQQTKVSLPEKWTIPIKCKLFLKAGSRLYGSHDRTLLAIDPPTDTRAAKLAWSQPLEGVSAKGSVAGMLVAGGRPVVVTTEGAISCYGADKVERPVEFALPAPSHWPTTTPRSRPPKP
;
A
#
# COMPACT_ATOMS: atom_id res chain seq x y z
N MET A 1 -15.61 -1.01 -10.77
CA MET A 1 -15.74 -1.18 -9.32
C MET A 1 -15.02 -0.03 -8.61
N PHE A 2 -15.54 0.41 -7.45
CA PHE A 2 -14.90 1.38 -6.57
C PHE A 2 -14.59 0.73 -5.22
N LEU A 3 -13.43 1.02 -4.63
CA LEU A 3 -13.04 0.48 -3.33
C LEU A 3 -12.86 1.62 -2.32
N ASN A 4 -13.46 1.50 -1.14
CA ASN A 4 -13.30 2.46 -0.04
C ASN A 4 -13.29 1.73 1.30
N GLY A 5 -12.22 1.92 2.09
CA GLY A 5 -12.16 1.43 3.46
C GLY A 5 -12.34 -0.09 3.59
N GLY A 6 -11.88 -0.84 2.58
CA GLY A 6 -12.08 -2.27 2.50
C GLY A 6 -13.44 -2.69 1.95
N ALA A 7 -14.38 -1.81 1.61
CA ALA A 7 -15.61 -2.19 0.91
C ALA A 7 -15.45 -2.05 -0.61
N ALA A 8 -16.10 -2.93 -1.36
CA ALA A 8 -16.19 -2.88 -2.82
C ALA A 8 -17.58 -2.47 -3.28
N PHE A 9 -17.67 -1.59 -4.27
CA PHE A 9 -18.91 -1.01 -4.77
C PHE A 9 -19.00 -1.15 -6.29
N ASP A 10 -20.17 -1.57 -6.78
CA ASP A 10 -20.45 -1.51 -8.21
C ASP A 10 -20.74 -0.06 -8.61
N LEU A 11 -20.06 0.43 -9.64
CA LEU A 11 -20.17 1.84 -10.05
C LEU A 11 -21.49 2.14 -10.77
N LYS A 12 -22.14 1.13 -11.37
CA LYS A 12 -23.38 1.33 -12.11
C LYS A 12 -24.60 1.34 -11.19
N THR A 13 -24.61 0.44 -10.21
CA THR A 13 -25.77 0.23 -9.31
C THR A 13 -25.58 0.90 -7.95
N GLY A 14 -24.35 1.29 -7.57
CA GLY A 14 -24.04 1.85 -6.25
C GLY A 14 -24.13 0.84 -5.11
N LEU A 15 -24.44 -0.43 -5.40
CA LEU A 15 -24.56 -1.48 -4.40
C LEU A 15 -23.18 -1.79 -3.80
N GLY A 16 -23.11 -1.79 -2.47
CA GLY A 16 -21.99 -2.34 -1.72
C GLY A 16 -21.94 -3.84 -1.98
N ILE A 17 -20.93 -4.28 -2.73
CA ILE A 17 -20.81 -5.66 -3.17
C ILE A 17 -20.33 -6.53 -2.02
N ILE A 18 -19.18 -6.23 -1.38
CA ILE A 18 -18.58 -7.01 -0.28
C ILE A 18 -17.66 -6.13 0.59
N GLN A 19 -17.58 -6.42 1.89
CA GLN A 19 -16.50 -5.98 2.77
C GLN A 19 -15.29 -6.93 2.59
N LEU A 20 -14.21 -6.43 1.99
CA LEU A 20 -12.90 -7.03 2.00
C LEU A 20 -12.34 -6.97 3.44
N GLU A 21 -11.88 -8.08 3.97
CA GLU A 21 -11.25 -8.18 5.31
C GLU A 21 -9.84 -7.57 5.32
N ALA A 22 -9.71 -6.32 4.88
CA ALA A 22 -8.44 -5.61 4.73
C ALA A 22 -8.25 -4.58 5.85
N THR A 23 -7.03 -4.49 6.40
CA THR A 23 -6.63 -3.30 7.17
C THR A 23 -6.00 -2.29 6.20
N GLY A 24 -6.77 -1.27 5.81
CA GLY A 24 -6.32 -0.20 4.90
C GLY A 24 -6.83 -0.35 3.46
N CYS A 25 -6.29 0.48 2.57
CA CYS A 25 -6.66 0.46 1.15
C CYS A 25 -5.95 -0.69 0.43
N PRO A 26 -6.66 -1.56 -0.30
CA PRO A 26 -6.04 -2.59 -1.11
C PRO A 26 -5.24 -1.98 -2.26
N VAL A 27 -4.20 -2.69 -2.68
CA VAL A 27 -3.48 -2.39 -3.93
C VAL A 27 -4.26 -3.03 -5.07
N LEU A 28 -4.62 -2.26 -6.09
CA LEU A 28 -5.30 -2.78 -7.29
C LEU A 28 -4.32 -2.94 -8.44
N ALA A 29 -4.27 -4.13 -9.03
CA ALA A 29 -3.57 -4.37 -10.29
C ALA A 29 -4.03 -5.70 -10.91
N ASP A 30 -3.97 -5.79 -12.24
CA ASP A 30 -4.19 -7.03 -12.99
C ASP A 30 -5.54 -7.73 -12.69
N GLY A 31 -6.59 -6.95 -12.44
CA GLY A 31 -7.92 -7.46 -12.09
C GLY A 31 -8.02 -8.04 -10.66
N LEU A 32 -7.01 -7.79 -9.83
CA LEU A 32 -6.93 -8.27 -8.45
C LEU A 32 -6.89 -7.09 -7.46
N ALA A 33 -7.55 -7.27 -6.33
CA ALA A 33 -7.35 -6.48 -5.12
C ALA A 33 -6.43 -7.25 -4.16
N TYR A 34 -5.25 -6.70 -3.90
CA TYR A 34 -4.34 -7.21 -2.89
C TYR A 34 -4.62 -6.54 -1.55
N THR A 35 -5.20 -7.30 -0.63
CA THR A 35 -5.47 -6.87 0.74
C THR A 35 -4.29 -7.23 1.65
N SER A 36 -4.15 -6.49 2.74
CA SER A 36 -3.06 -6.70 3.71
C SER A 36 -3.53 -6.46 5.14
N GLY A 37 -2.72 -6.89 6.09
CA GLY A 37 -3.03 -6.90 7.52
C GLY A 37 -2.28 -8.02 8.22
N LYS A 38 -2.99 -9.06 8.68
CA LYS A 38 -2.36 -10.27 9.28
C LYS A 38 -1.80 -11.23 8.23
N ARG A 39 -2.31 -11.15 7.01
CA ARG A 39 -1.93 -11.95 5.84
C ARG A 39 -2.09 -11.06 4.60
N VAL A 40 -1.45 -11.46 3.51
CA VAL A 40 -1.69 -10.86 2.19
C VAL A 40 -2.59 -11.79 1.40
N THR A 41 -3.66 -11.25 0.85
CA THR A 41 -4.64 -12.01 0.07
C THR A 41 -4.91 -11.30 -1.25
N ALA A 42 -4.95 -12.08 -2.33
CA ALA A 42 -5.41 -11.59 -3.63
C ALA A 42 -6.86 -12.01 -3.86
N ILE A 43 -7.70 -11.02 -4.15
CA ILE A 43 -9.13 -11.19 -4.40
C ILE A 43 -9.39 -10.83 -5.86
N ASP A 44 -10.08 -11.70 -6.59
CA ASP A 44 -10.51 -11.45 -7.96
C ASP A 44 -11.66 -10.45 -7.95
N VAL A 45 -11.34 -9.24 -8.43
CA VAL A 45 -12.27 -8.12 -8.48
C VAL A 45 -12.93 -7.97 -9.85
N ASP A 46 -12.39 -8.62 -10.88
CA ASP A 46 -12.90 -8.55 -12.24
C ASP A 46 -13.92 -9.67 -12.53
N HIS A 47 -13.87 -10.79 -11.80
CA HIS A 47 -14.78 -11.93 -11.97
C HIS A 47 -15.59 -12.20 -10.69
N PRO A 48 -16.54 -11.30 -10.33
CA PRO A 48 -17.44 -11.55 -9.22
C PRO A 48 -18.34 -12.75 -9.50
N GLU A 49 -18.53 -13.59 -8.50
CA GLU A 49 -19.48 -14.70 -8.54
C GLU A 49 -20.84 -14.21 -8.02
N VAL A 50 -21.89 -14.43 -8.81
CA VAL A 50 -23.26 -14.08 -8.43
C VAL A 50 -24.04 -15.36 -8.17
N SER A 51 -24.58 -15.48 -6.96
CA SER A 51 -25.43 -16.60 -6.54
C SER A 51 -26.80 -16.08 -6.11
N SER A 52 -27.83 -16.91 -6.26
CA SER A 52 -29.19 -16.61 -5.81
C SER A 52 -29.61 -17.64 -4.79
N THR A 53 -29.96 -17.21 -3.58
CA THR A 53 -30.48 -18.07 -2.51
C THR A 53 -31.89 -17.64 -2.14
N VAL A 54 -32.73 -18.58 -1.72
CA VAL A 54 -34.06 -18.26 -1.17
C VAL A 54 -33.96 -18.33 0.34
N ASN A 55 -34.31 -17.24 1.03
CA ASN A 55 -34.29 -17.24 2.49
C ASN A 55 -35.46 -18.07 3.05
N LYS A 56 -35.46 -18.31 4.37
CA LYS A 56 -36.52 -19.07 5.06
C LYS A 56 -37.94 -18.48 4.90
N LYS A 57 -38.06 -17.24 4.40
CA LYS A 57 -39.33 -16.54 4.15
C LYS A 57 -39.74 -16.55 2.66
N GLY A 58 -39.07 -17.35 1.83
CA GLY A 58 -39.38 -17.45 0.40
C GLY A 58 -38.87 -16.28 -0.46
N VAL A 59 -38.10 -15.36 0.11
CA VAL A 59 -37.57 -14.19 -0.61
C VAL A 59 -36.26 -14.56 -1.30
N GLN A 60 -36.18 -14.30 -2.60
CA GLN A 60 -34.97 -14.45 -3.39
C GLN A 60 -33.95 -13.38 -2.98
N GLN A 61 -32.75 -13.82 -2.62
CA GLN A 61 -31.60 -12.98 -2.27
C GLN A 61 -30.49 -13.23 -3.26
N THR A 62 -30.06 -12.17 -3.93
CA THR A 62 -28.84 -12.21 -4.74
C THR A 62 -27.66 -11.95 -3.83
N LYS A 63 -26.68 -12.85 -3.83
CA LYS A 63 -25.41 -12.71 -3.12
C LYS A 63 -24.30 -12.65 -4.16
N VAL A 64 -23.52 -11.58 -4.10
CA VAL A 64 -22.27 -11.48 -4.85
C VAL A 64 -21.12 -11.88 -3.93
N SER A 65 -20.15 -12.64 -4.44
CA SER A 65 -18.88 -12.95 -3.78
C SER A 65 -17.71 -12.62 -4.71
N LEU A 66 -16.57 -12.28 -4.12
CA LEU A 66 -15.33 -12.05 -4.83
C LEU A 66 -14.38 -13.20 -4.48
N PRO A 67 -13.97 -14.03 -5.46
CA PRO A 67 -13.14 -15.20 -5.19
C PRO A 67 -11.77 -14.82 -4.62
N GLU A 68 -11.33 -15.49 -3.56
CA GLU A 68 -9.93 -15.48 -3.16
C GLU A 68 -9.11 -16.31 -4.14
N LYS A 69 -8.06 -15.73 -4.73
CA LYS A 69 -7.16 -16.45 -5.64
C LYS A 69 -6.01 -17.12 -4.90
N TRP A 70 -5.47 -16.43 -3.89
CA TRP A 70 -4.40 -16.95 -3.06
C TRP A 70 -4.23 -16.09 -1.80
N THR A 71 -3.61 -16.70 -0.78
CA THR A 71 -3.20 -16.02 0.44
C THR A 71 -1.82 -16.47 0.90
N ILE A 72 -1.12 -15.61 1.62
CA ILE A 72 0.16 -15.91 2.29
C ILE A 72 0.17 -15.28 3.69
N PRO A 73 0.59 -16.01 4.74
CA PRO A 73 0.52 -15.54 6.13
C PRO A 73 1.64 -14.56 6.48
N ILE A 74 1.77 -13.46 5.72
CA ILE A 74 2.70 -12.37 5.97
C ILE A 74 1.92 -11.19 6.53
N LYS A 75 2.26 -10.79 7.76
CA LYS A 75 1.74 -9.57 8.36
C LYS A 75 2.48 -8.37 7.78
N CYS A 76 1.77 -7.46 7.12
CA CYS A 76 2.34 -6.22 6.58
C CYS A 76 1.26 -5.21 6.20
N LYS A 77 1.66 -3.96 6.00
CA LYS A 77 0.95 -2.96 5.21
C LYS A 77 1.50 -2.97 3.79
N LEU A 78 0.65 -3.23 2.79
CA LEU A 78 1.03 -3.09 1.38
C LEU A 78 0.94 -1.64 0.92
N PHE A 79 1.86 -1.23 0.04
CA PHE A 79 1.89 0.11 -0.54
C PHE A 79 1.64 0.09 -2.04
N LEU A 80 2.26 -0.83 -2.77
CA LEU A 80 2.09 -0.91 -4.23
C LEU A 80 2.44 -2.29 -4.80
N LYS A 81 2.06 -2.48 -6.07
CA LYS A 81 2.63 -3.49 -6.96
C LYS A 81 3.53 -2.78 -7.97
N ALA A 82 4.72 -3.32 -8.23
CA ALA A 82 5.58 -2.88 -9.31
C ALA A 82 6.23 -4.08 -10.00
N GLY A 83 6.14 -4.12 -11.33
CA GLY A 83 6.53 -5.29 -12.09
C GLY A 83 5.80 -6.55 -11.60
N SER A 84 6.56 -7.60 -11.29
CA SER A 84 6.05 -8.87 -10.77
C SER A 84 5.90 -8.93 -9.25
N ARG A 85 6.19 -7.85 -8.50
CA ARG A 85 6.26 -7.88 -7.04
C ARG A 85 5.28 -6.95 -6.35
N LEU A 86 4.82 -7.37 -5.19
CA LEU A 86 4.13 -6.54 -4.21
C LEU A 86 5.15 -6.02 -3.21
N TYR A 87 4.98 -4.76 -2.82
CA TYR A 87 5.87 -4.09 -1.88
C TYR A 87 5.09 -3.58 -0.68
N GLY A 88 5.65 -3.83 0.50
CA GLY A 88 5.04 -3.53 1.77
C GLY A 88 6.05 -3.23 2.86
N SER A 89 5.54 -2.97 4.05
CA SER A 89 6.35 -2.95 5.26
C SER A 89 5.61 -3.58 6.43
N HIS A 90 6.38 -4.10 7.38
CA HIS A 90 5.91 -4.39 8.73
C HIS A 90 6.86 -3.70 9.70
N ASP A 91 6.32 -2.79 10.49
CA ASP A 91 7.07 -1.97 11.44
C ASP A 91 8.20 -1.20 10.72
N ARG A 92 9.46 -1.54 11.01
CA ARG A 92 10.66 -0.94 10.38
C ARG A 92 11.34 -1.85 9.37
N THR A 93 10.61 -2.83 8.85
CA THR A 93 11.12 -3.81 7.88
C THR A 93 10.36 -3.67 6.56
N LEU A 94 11.12 -3.46 5.49
CA LEU A 94 10.64 -3.48 4.10
C LEU A 94 10.50 -4.92 3.63
N LEU A 95 9.49 -5.17 2.81
CA LEU A 95 9.15 -6.50 2.32
C LEU A 95 8.83 -6.41 0.83
N ALA A 96 9.34 -7.37 0.06
CA ALA A 96 8.83 -7.66 -1.26
C ALA A 96 8.30 -9.09 -1.32
N ILE A 97 7.10 -9.24 -1.88
CA ILE A 97 6.41 -10.52 -2.00
C ILE A 97 6.30 -10.84 -3.48
N ASP A 98 6.75 -12.03 -3.86
CA ASP A 98 6.49 -12.58 -5.18
C ASP A 98 5.10 -13.27 -5.13
N PRO A 99 4.10 -12.80 -5.90
CA PRO A 99 2.85 -13.52 -6.12
C PRO A 99 3.11 -14.94 -6.67
N PRO A 100 2.10 -15.83 -6.61
CA PRO A 100 2.24 -17.16 -7.16
C PRO A 100 2.35 -17.11 -8.69
N THR A 101 2.99 -18.14 -9.23
CA THR A 101 3.00 -18.50 -10.67
C THR A 101 2.47 -19.92 -10.81
N ASP A 102 2.22 -20.39 -12.04
CA ASP A 102 1.68 -21.74 -12.29
C ASP A 102 2.48 -22.86 -11.62
N THR A 103 3.77 -22.63 -11.40
CA THR A 103 4.73 -23.59 -10.84
C THR A 103 5.16 -23.29 -9.41
N ARG A 104 4.75 -22.16 -8.82
CA ARG A 104 5.31 -21.70 -7.54
C ARG A 104 4.27 -20.94 -6.72
N ALA A 105 4.12 -21.32 -5.45
CA ALA A 105 3.31 -20.58 -4.49
C ALA A 105 3.86 -19.16 -4.23
N ALA A 106 3.00 -18.29 -3.70
CA ALA A 106 3.41 -16.98 -3.21
C ALA A 106 4.55 -17.12 -2.18
N LYS A 107 5.52 -16.21 -2.18
CA LYS A 107 6.61 -16.23 -1.19
C LYS A 107 7.12 -14.84 -0.86
N LEU A 108 7.74 -14.70 0.31
CA LEU A 108 8.59 -13.56 0.62
C LEU A 108 9.81 -13.60 -0.30
N ALA A 109 9.96 -12.60 -1.17
CA ALA A 109 11.10 -12.51 -2.09
C ALA A 109 12.35 -12.03 -1.35
N TRP A 110 12.19 -11.00 -0.52
CA TRP A 110 13.22 -10.48 0.38
C TRP A 110 12.59 -9.63 1.48
N SER A 111 13.36 -9.41 2.55
CA SER A 111 13.07 -8.43 3.59
C SER A 111 14.34 -7.64 3.91
N GLN A 112 14.16 -6.37 4.28
CA GLN A 112 15.27 -5.47 4.59
C GLN A 112 14.86 -4.48 5.68
N PRO A 113 15.57 -4.40 6.82
CA PRO A 113 15.35 -3.34 7.80
C PRO A 113 15.57 -1.96 7.19
N LEU A 114 14.86 -0.94 7.70
CA LEU A 114 15.17 0.45 7.38
C LEU A 114 16.59 0.79 7.87
N GLU A 115 17.48 1.02 6.91
CA GLU A 115 18.88 1.40 7.09
C GLU A 115 19.11 2.91 6.89
N GLY A 116 20.13 3.44 7.56
CA GLY A 116 20.49 4.86 7.59
C GLY A 116 20.15 5.53 8.91
N VAL A 117 21.01 6.43 9.39
CA VAL A 117 20.82 7.15 10.66
C VAL A 117 19.66 8.13 10.60
N SER A 118 19.35 8.63 9.40
CA SER A 118 18.20 9.49 9.12
C SER A 118 16.88 8.74 8.98
N ALA A 119 16.89 7.43 8.70
CA ALA A 119 15.70 6.61 8.41
C ALA A 119 14.88 6.28 9.68
N LYS A 120 14.47 7.28 10.45
CA LYS A 120 13.67 7.15 11.69
C LYS A 120 12.17 6.97 11.40
N GLY A 121 11.44 6.57 12.44
CA GLY A 121 10.00 6.25 12.48
C GLY A 121 9.53 5.17 11.51
N SER A 122 8.34 5.34 10.94
CA SER A 122 7.63 4.32 10.16
C SER A 122 7.60 4.64 8.67
N VAL A 123 7.40 3.62 7.84
CA VAL A 123 7.20 3.82 6.40
C VAL A 123 5.90 4.59 6.15
N ALA A 124 6.03 5.80 5.61
CA ALA A 124 4.92 6.66 5.24
C ALA A 124 4.47 6.43 3.79
N GLY A 125 5.43 6.15 2.90
CA GLY A 125 5.16 5.93 1.49
C GLY A 125 6.26 5.15 0.80
N MET A 126 5.95 4.63 -0.39
CA MET A 126 6.89 3.89 -1.22
C MET A 126 6.60 4.14 -2.69
N LEU A 127 7.67 4.18 -3.49
CA LEU A 127 7.67 4.22 -4.94
C LEU A 127 8.66 3.18 -5.44
N VAL A 128 8.54 2.74 -6.69
CA VAL A 128 9.52 1.85 -7.32
C VAL A 128 9.88 2.41 -8.69
N ALA A 129 11.17 2.62 -8.93
CA ALA A 129 11.70 3.12 -10.20
C ALA A 129 12.91 2.27 -10.61
N GLY A 130 12.94 1.81 -11.86
CA GLY A 130 14.04 0.95 -12.35
C GLY A 130 14.24 -0.33 -11.51
N GLY A 131 13.17 -0.87 -10.93
CA GLY A 131 13.22 -2.04 -10.04
C GLY A 131 13.75 -1.76 -8.62
N ARG A 132 14.01 -0.49 -8.27
CA ARG A 132 14.52 -0.06 -6.97
C ARG A 132 13.43 0.61 -6.15
N PRO A 133 13.14 0.14 -4.92
CA PRO A 133 12.24 0.83 -4.02
C PRO A 133 12.84 2.15 -3.53
N VAL A 134 12.06 3.21 -3.60
CA VAL A 134 12.29 4.49 -2.93
C VAL A 134 11.29 4.58 -1.79
N VAL A 135 11.78 4.68 -0.57
CA VAL A 135 10.98 4.63 0.65
C VAL A 135 11.03 5.98 1.36
N VAL A 136 9.86 6.47 1.76
CA VAL A 136 9.70 7.70 2.54
C VAL A 136 9.28 7.33 3.96
N THR A 137 9.98 7.85 4.97
CA THR A 137 9.57 7.69 6.38
C THR A 137 8.75 8.87 6.89
N THR A 138 8.03 8.68 8.00
CA THR A 138 7.23 9.71 8.67
C THR A 138 8.03 10.95 9.10
N GLU A 139 9.35 10.80 9.25
CA GLU A 139 10.31 11.81 9.68
C GLU A 139 11.02 12.45 8.49
N GLY A 140 10.63 12.09 7.26
CA GLY A 140 11.05 12.73 6.03
C GLY A 140 12.31 12.15 5.38
N ALA A 141 12.83 11.03 5.87
CA ALA A 141 13.93 10.35 5.18
C ALA A 141 13.45 9.73 3.87
N ILE A 142 14.24 9.87 2.81
CA ILE A 142 13.99 9.27 1.51
C ILE A 142 15.18 8.38 1.16
N SER A 143 14.96 7.06 1.14
CA SER A 143 16.02 6.06 0.92
C SER A 143 15.73 5.23 -0.33
N CYS A 144 16.76 4.98 -1.16
CA CYS A 144 16.67 4.11 -2.33
C CYS A 144 17.37 2.78 -2.05
N TYR A 145 16.69 1.66 -2.33
CA TYR A 145 17.20 0.32 -2.09
C TYR A 145 17.54 -0.39 -3.40
N GLY A 146 18.66 -1.11 -3.43
CA GLY A 146 19.14 -1.90 -4.55
C GLY A 146 19.34 -3.37 -4.16
N ALA A 147 19.68 -4.21 -5.15
CA ALA A 147 19.96 -5.62 -4.91
C ALA A 147 21.31 -5.84 -4.19
N ASP A 148 22.28 -4.99 -4.47
CA ASP A 148 23.62 -5.10 -3.89
C ASP A 148 23.65 -4.51 -2.49
N LYS A 149 24.30 -5.24 -1.56
CA LYS A 149 24.53 -4.75 -0.20
C LYS A 149 25.48 -3.57 -0.24
N VAL A 150 25.12 -2.50 0.46
CA VAL A 150 25.96 -1.31 0.66
C VAL A 150 26.30 -1.21 2.15
N GLU A 151 27.57 -1.38 2.52
CA GLU A 151 27.98 -1.37 3.93
C GLU A 151 27.72 -0.02 4.63
N ARG A 152 27.77 1.08 3.87
CA ARG A 152 27.50 2.43 4.36
C ARG A 152 26.65 3.19 3.34
N PRO A 153 25.32 3.28 3.56
CA PRO A 153 24.45 4.09 2.71
C PRO A 153 24.98 5.52 2.62
N VAL A 154 24.98 6.08 1.41
CA VAL A 154 25.32 7.50 1.21
C VAL A 154 24.16 8.33 1.73
N GLU A 155 24.41 9.17 2.72
CA GLU A 155 23.41 10.08 3.27
C GLU A 155 23.73 11.52 2.86
N PHE A 156 22.71 12.19 2.33
CA PHE A 156 22.77 13.62 2.03
C PHE A 156 22.11 14.36 3.18
N ALA A 157 22.86 15.25 3.83
CA ALA A 157 22.31 16.08 4.89
C ALA A 157 21.18 16.95 4.32
N LEU A 158 20.13 17.14 5.12
CA LEU A 158 19.17 18.20 4.83
C LEU A 158 19.93 19.54 4.77
N PRO A 159 19.66 20.40 3.77
CA PRO A 159 20.22 21.74 3.79
C PRO A 159 19.89 22.39 5.13
N ALA A 160 20.85 23.11 5.71
CA ALA A 160 20.63 23.83 6.94
C ALA A 160 19.37 24.71 6.79
N PRO A 161 18.52 24.82 7.82
CA PRO A 161 17.30 25.63 7.74
C PRO A 161 17.65 27.02 7.22
N SER A 162 17.22 27.34 6.00
CA SER A 162 17.28 28.70 5.50
C SER A 162 16.30 29.49 6.34
N HIS A 163 16.81 30.40 7.16
CA HIS A 163 16.01 31.38 7.84
C HIS A 163 15.25 32.17 6.77
N TRP A 164 13.93 32.07 6.76
CA TRP A 164 13.10 32.96 5.98
C TRP A 164 13.44 34.40 6.42
N PRO A 165 13.69 35.34 5.49
CA PRO A 165 13.92 36.72 5.88
C PRO A 165 12.73 37.17 6.71
N THR A 166 12.99 37.57 7.95
CA THR A 166 11.97 38.13 8.82
C THR A 166 11.44 39.38 8.13
N THR A 167 10.25 39.32 7.55
CA THR A 167 9.59 40.49 6.98
C THR A 167 9.41 41.49 8.12
N THR A 168 10.24 42.53 8.14
CA THR A 168 10.08 43.64 9.08
C THR A 168 8.68 44.22 8.84
N PRO A 169 7.81 44.34 9.86
CA PRO A 169 6.51 44.95 9.66
C PRO A 169 6.71 46.36 9.10
N ARG A 170 6.10 46.69 7.96
CA ARG A 170 6.07 48.08 7.48
C ARG A 170 5.44 48.94 8.58
N SER A 171 6.19 49.93 9.05
CA SER A 171 5.64 50.95 9.94
C SER A 171 4.45 51.62 9.25
N ARG A 172 3.32 51.68 9.96
CA ARG A 172 2.10 52.34 9.50
C ARG A 172 2.43 53.84 9.35
N PRO A 173 2.16 54.48 8.19
CA PRO A 173 2.37 55.92 8.07
C PRO A 173 1.44 56.66 9.04
N PRO A 174 1.88 57.81 9.59
CA PRO A 174 1.05 58.61 10.49
C PRO A 174 -0.21 59.09 9.75
N LYS A 175 -1.33 59.05 10.47
CA LYS A 175 -2.65 59.44 9.95
C LYS A 175 -2.74 60.98 9.89
N PRO A 176 -3.30 61.57 8.82
CA PRO A 176 -3.50 63.02 8.72
C PRO A 176 -4.52 63.55 9.74
#